data_AF-A0A6V7UKD1-F1
#
_entry.id   AF-A0A6V7UKD1-F1
#
_cell.length_a   1.000
_cell.length_b   1.000
_cell.length_c   1.000
_cell.angle_alpha   90.00
_cell.angle_beta   90.00
_cell.angle_gamma   90.00
#
_symmetry.space_group_name_H-M   'P 1'
#
loop_
_entity.id
_entity.type
_entity.pdbx_description
1 polymer ?
#
loop_
_entity_poly.entity_id
_entity_poly.type
_entity_poly.pdbx_seq_one_letter_code
_entity_poly.pdbx_strand_id
1 'polypeptide(L)'
;MFEESVGMALLVNLERCKNCNFAIQMEVDKKTNKVFDCPGCKAQFCRLCERDWDDEHIGFSCQEVEQKIKNAKRIKKEREIEKKINEAVVRKCPRCGVQFVKEKGCNHVTCRCGMTQCYLCRQTGIEHDHFCQHYRDPNSQNCDQCNKKCLLYEDANKIDQQIIIEIREKGETSVRFTTPTSPNRKSNIASNTSSAATTNSTSSNTDVIFIKILEGIIIGGLVINVAIWGSIIYHCFC
;
A
#
# COMPACT_ATOMS: atom_id res chain seq x y z
N MET A 1 9.05 77.75 -9.58
CA MET A 1 8.14 76.69 -9.06
C MET A 1 8.45 75.45 -9.88
N PHE A 2 9.38 74.62 -9.40
CA PHE A 2 9.61 73.29 -9.96
C PHE A 2 8.66 72.37 -9.22
N GLU A 3 7.54 72.04 -9.84
CA GLU A 3 6.73 70.92 -9.39
C GLU A 3 7.42 69.66 -9.93
N GLU A 4 8.20 69.01 -9.06
CA GLU A 4 8.70 67.66 -9.32
C GLU A 4 7.51 66.71 -9.34
N SER A 5 7.15 66.29 -10.55
CA SER A 5 6.20 65.21 -10.77
C SER A 5 6.82 63.92 -10.23
N VAL A 6 6.36 63.50 -9.05
CA VAL A 6 6.66 62.18 -8.51
C VAL A 6 5.96 61.17 -9.41
N GLY A 7 6.69 60.70 -10.43
CA GLY A 7 6.24 59.67 -11.33
C GLY A 7 5.81 58.44 -10.55
N MET A 8 4.61 57.96 -10.85
CA MET A 8 4.11 56.65 -10.44
C MET A 8 5.08 55.60 -10.99
N ALA A 9 6.15 55.31 -10.24
CA ALA A 9 7.05 54.23 -10.54
C ALA A 9 6.27 52.94 -10.35
N LEU A 10 5.70 52.41 -11.44
CA LEU A 10 5.28 51.02 -11.48
C LEU A 10 6.54 50.20 -11.19
N LEU A 11 6.64 49.66 -9.97
CA LEU A 11 7.62 48.63 -9.65
C LEU A 11 7.28 47.39 -10.48
N VAL A 12 7.81 47.34 -11.70
CA VAL A 12 7.63 46.20 -12.60
C VAL A 12 8.44 45.03 -12.02
N ASN A 13 7.83 43.85 -11.91
CA ASN A 13 8.44 42.61 -11.43
C ASN A 13 8.86 42.59 -9.94
N LEU A 14 8.04 43.18 -9.04
CA LEU A 14 8.18 42.98 -7.60
C LEU A 14 7.75 41.54 -7.22
N GLU A 15 8.66 40.77 -6.64
CA GLU A 15 8.42 39.41 -6.14
C GLU A 15 8.72 39.33 -4.64
N ARG A 16 8.08 38.39 -3.93
CA ARG A 16 8.24 38.22 -2.48
C ARG A 16 8.74 36.83 -2.13
N CYS A 17 9.63 36.76 -1.14
CA CYS A 17 10.12 35.52 -0.59
C CYS A 17 8.99 34.78 0.16
N LYS A 18 8.70 33.53 -0.22
CA LYS A 18 7.71 32.69 0.48
C LYS A 18 8.09 32.31 1.92
N ASN A 19 9.37 32.45 2.29
CA ASN A 19 9.88 32.04 3.61
C ASN A 19 9.91 33.20 4.63
N CYS A 20 10.32 34.40 4.23
CA CYS A 20 10.43 35.56 5.12
C CYS A 20 9.69 36.82 4.64
N ASN A 21 8.89 36.71 3.58
CA ASN A 21 8.11 37.80 2.97
C ASN A 21 8.94 39.00 2.45
N PHE A 22 10.27 38.87 2.39
CA PHE A 22 11.16 39.89 1.82
C PHE A 22 10.78 40.19 0.38
N ALA A 23 10.51 41.46 0.06
CA ALA A 23 10.15 41.90 -1.28
C ALA A 23 11.39 42.40 -2.02
N ILE A 24 11.56 41.96 -3.26
CA ILE A 24 12.65 42.39 -4.14
C ILE A 24 12.11 42.61 -5.54
N GLN A 25 12.61 43.65 -6.21
CA GLN A 25 12.33 43.86 -7.62
C GLN A 25 13.31 43.03 -8.44
N MET A 26 12.80 42.17 -9.32
CA MET A 26 13.63 41.33 -10.18
C MET A 26 13.98 42.06 -11.47
N GLU A 27 15.28 42.12 -11.80
CA GLU A 27 15.78 42.80 -13.00
C GLU A 27 15.39 42.07 -14.29
N VAL A 28 15.30 40.74 -14.23
CA VAL A 28 15.00 39.88 -15.37
C VAL A 28 13.70 39.09 -15.17
N ASP A 29 13.07 38.77 -16.28
CA ASP A 29 11.85 37.98 -16.29
C ASP A 29 12.10 36.52 -15.89
N LYS A 30 11.00 35.80 -15.60
CA LYS A 30 11.05 34.41 -15.12
C LYS A 30 11.58 33.40 -16.15
N LYS A 31 11.59 33.74 -17.45
CA LYS A 31 12.15 32.85 -18.49
C LYS A 31 13.67 32.91 -18.49
N THR A 32 14.23 34.08 -18.25
CA THR A 32 15.67 34.32 -18.21
C THR A 32 16.29 33.82 -16.90
N ASN A 33 15.73 34.21 -15.74
CA ASN A 33 16.15 33.67 -14.44
C ASN A 33 14.97 32.99 -13.75
N LYS A 34 15.07 31.67 -13.61
CA LYS A 34 14.04 30.83 -12.96
C LYS A 34 14.22 30.74 -11.44
N VAL A 35 15.31 31.24 -10.89
CA VAL A 35 15.64 31.12 -9.46
C VAL A 35 15.35 32.45 -8.77
N PHE A 36 14.67 32.38 -7.64
CA PHE A 36 14.54 33.47 -6.69
C PHE A 36 15.54 33.22 -5.57
N ASP A 37 16.47 34.15 -5.36
CA ASP A 37 17.42 34.11 -4.26
C ASP A 37 17.08 35.19 -3.23
N CYS A 38 16.63 34.77 -2.05
CA CYS A 38 16.26 35.71 -1.02
C CYS A 38 17.50 36.29 -0.32
N PRO A 39 17.75 37.61 -0.36
CA PRO A 39 18.88 38.19 0.37
C PRO A 39 18.68 38.16 1.89
N GLY A 40 17.42 38.18 2.36
CA GLY A 40 17.06 38.19 3.78
C GLY A 40 17.25 36.84 4.49
N CYS A 41 16.64 35.77 3.97
CA CYS A 41 16.71 34.44 4.61
C CYS A 41 17.53 33.39 3.84
N LYS A 42 18.16 33.77 2.73
CA LYS A 42 18.98 32.90 1.85
C LYS A 42 18.25 31.70 1.23
N ALA A 43 16.94 31.57 1.42
CA ALA A 43 16.14 30.56 0.74
C ALA A 43 16.14 30.81 -0.78
N GLN A 44 16.27 29.71 -1.53
CA GLN A 44 16.22 29.70 -2.99
C GLN A 44 14.99 28.93 -3.45
N PHE A 45 14.24 29.46 -4.41
CA PHE A 45 13.09 28.77 -4.98
C PHE A 45 12.88 29.05 -6.46
N CYS A 46 12.23 28.13 -7.15
CA CYS A 46 11.86 28.32 -8.54
C CYS A 46 10.75 29.38 -8.66
N ARG A 47 10.97 30.44 -9.45
CA ARG A 47 9.99 31.51 -9.75
C ARG A 47 8.79 31.02 -10.56
N LEU A 48 8.89 29.84 -11.19
CA LEU A 48 7.84 29.26 -12.03
C LEU A 48 6.93 28.27 -11.29
N CYS A 49 7.50 27.37 -10.48
CA CYS A 49 6.73 26.36 -9.75
C CYS A 49 6.73 26.55 -8.23
N GLU A 50 7.40 27.61 -7.74
CA GLU A 50 7.45 28.04 -6.34
C GLU A 50 8.02 27.00 -5.36
N ARG A 51 8.55 25.88 -5.85
CA ARG A 51 9.29 24.89 -5.06
C ARG A 51 10.70 25.36 -4.74
N ASP A 52 11.27 24.79 -3.70
CA ASP A 52 12.67 25.05 -3.35
C ASP A 52 13.58 24.69 -4.52
N TRP A 53 14.64 25.48 -4.68
CA TRP A 53 15.63 25.23 -5.72
C TRP A 53 16.70 24.30 -5.13
N ASP A 54 16.53 23.00 -5.37
CA ASP A 54 17.38 21.93 -4.87
C ASP A 54 18.03 21.15 -6.03
N ASP A 55 18.86 20.16 -5.67
CA ASP A 55 19.54 19.28 -6.63
C ASP A 55 18.57 18.51 -7.53
N GLU A 56 17.32 18.28 -7.10
CA GLU A 56 16.30 17.62 -7.91
C GLU A 56 15.78 18.52 -9.04
N HIS A 57 15.86 19.85 -8.85
CA HIS A 57 15.47 20.84 -9.85
C HIS A 57 16.60 21.16 -10.86
N ILE A 58 17.87 20.94 -10.50
CA ILE A 58 19.00 21.22 -11.38
C ILE A 58 18.96 20.31 -12.63
N GLY A 59 18.95 20.92 -13.81
CA GLY A 59 18.94 20.20 -15.08
C GLY A 59 17.57 19.63 -15.49
N PHE A 60 16.51 19.87 -14.72
CA PHE A 60 15.16 19.42 -15.02
C PHE A 60 14.18 20.60 -15.15
N SER A 61 13.18 20.44 -16.01
CA SER A 61 12.05 21.35 -16.11
C SER A 61 11.10 21.19 -14.91
N CYS A 62 10.33 22.23 -14.59
CA CYS A 62 9.36 22.16 -13.49
C CYS A 62 8.36 21.00 -13.65
N GLN A 63 7.97 20.68 -14.88
CA GLN A 63 7.07 19.57 -15.20
C GLN A 63 7.72 18.21 -14.89
N GLU A 64 8.99 18.03 -15.25
CA GLU A 64 9.72 16.78 -14.96
C GLU A 64 9.90 16.58 -13.45
N VAL A 65 10.25 17.63 -12.71
CA VAL A 65 10.36 17.55 -11.25
C VAL A 65 8.99 17.23 -10.63
N GLU A 66 7.91 17.82 -11.13
CA GLU A 66 6.55 17.50 -10.66
C GLU A 66 6.19 16.03 -10.93
N GLN A 67 6.50 15.54 -12.13
CA GLN A 67 6.24 14.15 -12.50
C GLN A 67 7.07 13.17 -11.67
N LYS A 68 8.34 13.48 -11.39
CA LYS A 68 9.19 12.69 -10.49
C LYS A 68 8.59 12.59 -9.09
N ILE A 69 8.15 13.71 -8.51
CA ILE A 69 7.52 13.71 -7.18
C ILE A 69 6.22 12.90 -7.20
N LYS A 70 5.37 13.06 -8.21
CA LYS A 70 4.13 12.27 -8.36
C LYS A 70 4.45 10.78 -8.44
N ASN A 71 5.45 10.39 -9.23
CA ASN A 71 5.89 9.01 -9.38
C ASN A 71 6.46 8.46 -8.06
N ALA A 72 7.31 9.21 -7.36
CA ALA A 72 7.87 8.80 -6.08
C ALA A 72 6.78 8.61 -5.02
N LYS A 73 5.81 9.52 -4.96
CA LYS A 73 4.62 9.38 -4.09
C LYS A 73 3.81 8.13 -4.44
N ARG A 74 3.57 7.86 -5.73
CA ARG A 74 2.86 6.67 -6.20
C ARG A 74 3.59 5.39 -5.77
N ILE A 75 4.90 5.29 -6.02
CA ILE A 75 5.72 4.13 -5.68
C ILE A 75 5.75 3.92 -4.16
N LYS A 76 5.94 4.98 -3.38
CA LYS A 76 5.93 4.90 -1.92
C LYS A 76 4.60 4.34 -1.41
N LYS A 77 3.49 4.84 -1.94
CA LYS A 77 2.15 4.37 -1.59
C LYS A 77 1.93 2.91 -1.95
N GLU A 78 2.36 2.48 -3.14
CA GLU A 78 2.26 1.10 -3.60
C GLU A 78 3.03 0.16 -2.65
N ARG A 79 4.26 0.52 -2.27
CA ARG A 79 5.05 -0.22 -1.27
C ARG A 79 4.38 -0.28 0.10
N GLU A 80 3.72 0.79 0.54
CA GLU A 80 2.98 0.79 1.81
C GLU A 80 1.77 -0.16 1.77
N ILE A 81 1.08 -0.26 0.63
CA ILE A 81 -0.02 -1.21 0.42
C ILE A 81 0.52 -2.65 0.42
N GLU A 82 1.59 -2.92 -0.34
CA GLU A 82 2.25 -4.22 -0.37
C GLU A 82 2.70 -4.67 1.02
N LYS A 83 3.30 -3.77 1.80
CA LYS A 83 3.71 -4.05 3.18
C LYS A 83 2.52 -4.47 4.05
N LYS A 84 1.40 -3.75 3.97
CA LYS A 84 0.17 -4.07 4.74
C LYS A 84 -0.42 -5.42 4.32
N ILE A 85 -0.44 -5.70 3.02
CA ILE A 85 -0.87 -7.01 2.50
C ILE A 85 0.02 -8.12 3.06
N ASN A 86 1.34 -7.92 3.02
CA ASN A 86 2.29 -8.89 3.53
C ASN A 86 2.09 -9.16 5.02
N GLU A 87 1.92 -8.13 5.84
CA GLU A 87 1.65 -8.26 7.28
C GLU A 87 0.32 -8.97 7.59
N ALA A 88 -0.68 -8.79 6.72
CA ALA A 88 -1.98 -9.44 6.86
C ALA A 88 -1.95 -10.94 6.55
N VAL A 89 -1.29 -11.33 5.47
CA VAL A 89 -1.26 -12.72 4.99
C VAL A 89 -0.18 -13.54 5.70
N VAL A 90 1.03 -12.99 5.81
CA VAL A 90 2.17 -13.70 6.38
C VAL A 90 2.02 -13.77 7.90
N ARG A 91 2.12 -14.99 8.41
CA ARG A 91 2.14 -15.26 9.85
C ARG A 91 3.58 -15.34 10.32
N LYS A 92 3.83 -14.86 11.53
CA LYS A 92 5.15 -14.84 12.15
C LYS A 92 5.08 -15.62 13.46
N CYS A 93 6.04 -16.51 13.69
CA CYS A 93 6.18 -17.15 14.98
C CYS A 93 6.60 -16.09 16.02
N PRO A 94 5.86 -15.94 17.13
CA PRO A 94 6.21 -14.96 18.18
C PRO A 94 7.50 -15.32 18.92
N ARG A 95 7.88 -16.61 18.94
CA ARG A 95 9.06 -17.11 19.67
C ARG A 95 10.36 -16.94 18.87
N CYS A 96 10.40 -17.39 17.62
CA CYS A 96 11.64 -17.36 16.81
C CYS A 96 11.59 -16.40 15.61
N GLY A 97 10.45 -15.79 15.32
CA GLY A 97 10.31 -14.82 14.25
C GLY A 97 10.24 -15.38 12.82
N VAL A 98 10.23 -16.70 12.64
CA VAL A 98 10.08 -17.30 11.31
C VAL A 98 8.73 -16.91 10.70
N GLN A 99 8.76 -16.56 9.41
CA GLN A 99 7.59 -16.17 8.63
C GLN A 99 7.07 -17.38 7.84
N PHE A 100 5.75 -17.53 7.74
CA PHE A 100 5.11 -18.64 7.03
C PHE A 100 3.71 -18.27 6.53
N VAL A 101 3.26 -18.99 5.49
CA VAL A 101 1.91 -18.95 4.93
C VAL A 101 1.41 -20.38 4.84
N LYS A 102 0.13 -20.60 5.14
CA LYS A 102 -0.49 -21.94 5.06
C LYS A 102 -1.13 -22.11 3.68
N GLU A 103 -0.75 -23.16 2.95
CA GLU A 103 -1.42 -23.53 1.69
C GLU A 103 -2.60 -24.49 1.93
N LYS A 104 -2.40 -25.52 2.77
CA LYS A 104 -3.37 -26.59 3.08
C LYS A 104 -3.21 -27.06 4.53
N GLY A 105 -4.09 -27.95 5.00
CA GLY A 105 -4.07 -28.53 6.35
C GLY A 105 -4.99 -27.83 7.36
N CYS A 106 -4.76 -28.04 8.66
CA CYS A 106 -5.56 -27.45 9.72
C CYS A 106 -5.01 -26.11 10.23
N ASN A 107 -5.79 -25.40 11.05
CA ASN A 107 -5.44 -24.08 11.59
C ASN A 107 -4.61 -24.13 12.88
N HIS A 108 -4.33 -25.33 13.41
CA HIS A 108 -3.32 -25.53 14.46
C HIS A 108 -1.94 -25.60 13.81
N VAL A 109 -1.10 -24.62 14.07
CA VAL A 109 0.23 -24.53 13.48
C VAL A 109 1.28 -24.70 14.55
N THR A 110 2.20 -25.64 14.36
CA THR A 110 3.34 -25.85 15.26
C THR A 110 4.62 -25.38 14.58
N CYS A 111 5.24 -24.34 15.14
CA CYS A 111 6.53 -23.86 14.67
C CYS A 111 7.66 -24.84 15.04
N ARG A 112 8.75 -24.84 14.27
CA ARG A 112 9.96 -25.62 14.55
C ARG A 112 10.61 -25.34 15.91
N CYS A 113 10.38 -24.16 16.48
CA CYS A 113 10.81 -23.86 17.85
C CYS A 113 9.88 -24.44 18.94
N GLY A 114 8.90 -25.27 18.55
CA GLY A 114 7.91 -25.90 19.42
C GLY A 114 6.74 -24.99 19.81
N MET A 115 6.68 -23.75 19.32
CA MET A 115 5.57 -22.85 19.63
C MET A 115 4.34 -23.18 18.77
N THR A 116 3.21 -23.46 19.41
CA THR A 116 1.91 -23.62 18.73
C THR A 116 1.19 -22.30 18.59
N GLN A 117 0.47 -22.10 17.48
CA GLN A 117 -0.39 -20.93 17.28
C GLN A 117 -1.57 -21.24 16.35
N CYS A 118 -2.66 -20.49 16.51
CA CYS A 118 -3.77 -20.51 15.58
C CYS A 118 -3.45 -19.70 14.32
N TYR A 119 -3.68 -20.25 13.14
CA TYR A 119 -3.52 -19.52 11.88
C TYR A 119 -4.51 -18.35 11.75
N LEU A 120 -5.76 -18.58 12.18
CA LEU A 120 -6.86 -17.61 12.06
C LEU A 120 -6.68 -16.43 13.02
N CYS A 121 -6.69 -16.70 14.33
CA CYS A 121 -6.71 -15.66 15.37
C CYS A 121 -5.32 -15.27 15.90
N ARG A 122 -4.25 -15.95 15.47
CA ARG A 122 -2.87 -15.72 15.91
C ARG A 122 -2.60 -15.98 17.41
N GLN A 123 -3.56 -16.54 18.16
CA GLN A 123 -3.35 -16.94 19.56
C GLN A 123 -2.26 -18.01 19.65
N THR A 124 -1.41 -17.90 20.67
CA THR A 124 -0.19 -18.69 20.84
C THR A 124 -0.34 -19.65 22.02
N GLY A 125 0.43 -20.74 22.05
CA GLY A 125 0.39 -21.71 23.14
C GLY A 125 -0.93 -22.45 23.19
N ILE A 126 -1.54 -22.65 22.02
CA ILE A 126 -2.84 -23.30 21.91
C ILE A 126 -2.68 -24.81 21.82
N GLU A 127 -3.67 -25.49 22.38
CA GLU A 127 -3.92 -26.92 22.17
C GLU A 127 -5.13 -27.10 21.24
N HIS A 128 -5.48 -28.36 20.96
CA HIS A 128 -6.63 -28.69 20.11
C HIS A 128 -7.97 -28.20 20.68
N ASP A 129 -8.06 -27.97 22.00
CA ASP A 129 -9.25 -27.39 22.64
C ASP A 129 -9.53 -25.95 22.19
N HIS A 130 -8.59 -25.24 21.57
CA HIS A 130 -8.85 -23.91 21.02
C HIS A 130 -9.96 -23.91 19.94
N PHE A 131 -10.13 -25.03 19.23
CA PHE A 131 -11.04 -25.12 18.10
C PHE A 131 -12.41 -25.67 18.51
N CYS A 132 -13.45 -25.13 17.89
CA CYS A 132 -14.80 -25.69 17.98
C CYS A 132 -14.83 -27.06 17.30
N GLN A 133 -15.31 -28.08 18.02
CA GLN A 133 -15.47 -29.45 17.51
C GLN A 133 -16.91 -29.76 17.07
N HIS A 134 -17.84 -28.83 17.30
CA HIS A 134 -19.23 -28.97 16.86
C HIS A 134 -19.35 -28.69 15.37
N TYR A 135 -20.28 -29.41 14.73
CA TYR A 135 -20.74 -29.05 13.40
C TYR A 135 -21.30 -27.62 13.43
N ARG A 136 -20.89 -26.81 12.45
CA ARG A 136 -21.35 -25.44 12.30
C ARG A 136 -22.04 -25.28 10.96
N ASP A 137 -23.19 -24.62 10.95
CA ASP A 137 -23.82 -24.19 9.71
C ASP A 137 -22.85 -23.24 8.96
N PRO A 138 -22.60 -23.46 7.66
CA PRO A 138 -21.79 -22.55 6.85
C PRO A 138 -22.21 -21.07 6.92
N ASN A 139 -23.46 -20.80 7.26
CA ASN A 139 -24.03 -19.46 7.36
C ASN A 139 -23.97 -18.85 8.77
N SER A 140 -23.58 -19.61 9.82
CA SER A 140 -23.49 -19.08 11.18
C SER A 140 -22.06 -18.66 11.54
N GLN A 141 -21.92 -17.44 12.09
CA GLN A 141 -20.63 -16.93 12.56
C GLN A 141 -20.25 -17.41 13.96
N ASN A 142 -21.17 -18.02 14.70
CA ASN A 142 -20.98 -18.49 16.08
C ASN A 142 -21.51 -19.91 16.27
N CYS A 143 -20.92 -20.64 17.20
CA CYS A 143 -21.41 -21.96 17.58
C CYS A 143 -22.43 -21.79 18.70
N ASP A 144 -23.62 -22.38 18.57
CA ASP A 144 -24.66 -22.31 19.60
C ASP A 144 -24.38 -23.25 20.79
N GLN A 145 -23.38 -24.12 20.66
CA GLN A 145 -23.02 -25.13 21.65
C GLN A 145 -21.74 -24.78 22.43
N CYS A 146 -20.96 -23.78 21.98
CA CYS A 146 -19.77 -23.33 22.69
C CYS A 146 -19.34 -21.92 22.30
N ASN A 147 -18.51 -21.30 23.14
CA ASN A 147 -18.00 -19.95 22.92
C ASN A 147 -16.71 -19.89 22.07
N LYS A 148 -16.35 -20.99 21.38
CA LYS A 148 -15.11 -21.07 20.58
C LYS A 148 -15.34 -20.45 19.19
N LYS A 149 -14.43 -19.57 18.79
CA LYS A 149 -14.54 -18.78 17.55
C LYS A 149 -13.81 -19.39 16.35
N CYS A 150 -12.80 -20.23 16.59
CA CYS A 150 -11.96 -20.78 15.51
C CYS A 150 -12.36 -22.21 15.16
N LEU A 151 -12.36 -22.51 13.87
CA LEU A 151 -12.53 -23.85 13.34
C LEU A 151 -11.18 -24.46 12.96
N LEU A 152 -11.03 -25.76 13.24
CA LEU A 152 -9.79 -26.48 12.93
C LEU A 152 -9.58 -26.56 11.40
N TYR A 153 -10.66 -26.80 10.67
CA TYR A 153 -10.70 -26.89 9.21
C TYR A 153 -11.59 -25.78 8.65
N GLU A 154 -11.03 -24.59 8.53
CA GLU A 154 -11.65 -23.48 7.83
C GLU A 154 -10.67 -22.92 6.80
N ASP A 155 -11.20 -22.51 5.65
CA ASP A 155 -10.42 -21.98 4.55
C ASP A 155 -9.97 -20.56 4.86
N ALA A 156 -8.79 -20.46 5.46
CA ALA A 156 -8.16 -19.18 5.77
C ALA A 156 -7.87 -18.34 4.52
N ASN A 157 -7.80 -18.94 3.32
CA ASN A 157 -7.54 -18.20 2.09
C ASN A 157 -8.67 -17.23 1.76
N LYS A 158 -9.93 -17.58 2.07
CA LYS A 158 -11.07 -16.68 1.84
C LYS A 158 -10.98 -15.44 2.72
N ILE A 159 -10.60 -15.63 3.98
CA ILE A 159 -10.41 -14.54 4.94
C ILE A 159 -9.24 -13.65 4.49
N ASP A 160 -8.10 -14.27 4.15
CA ASP A 160 -6.92 -13.56 3.66
C ASP A 160 -7.23 -12.77 2.37
N GLN A 161 -7.96 -13.36 1.41
CA GLN A 161 -8.41 -12.69 0.18
C GLN A 161 -9.28 -11.46 0.47
N GLN A 162 -10.26 -11.60 1.38
CA GLN A 162 -11.12 -10.48 1.76
C GLN A 162 -10.32 -9.33 2.39
N ILE A 163 -9.35 -9.66 3.25
CA ILE A 163 -8.47 -8.66 3.87
C ILE A 163 -7.59 -7.97 2.81
N ILE A 164 -7.07 -8.70 1.83
CA ILE A 164 -6.28 -8.11 0.73
C ILE A 164 -7.12 -7.11 -0.06
N ILE A 165 -8.35 -7.46 -0.41
CA ILE A 165 -9.28 -6.57 -1.12
C ILE A 165 -9.51 -5.30 -0.30
N GLU A 166 -9.85 -5.46 0.98
CA GLU A 166 -10.09 -4.34 1.89
C GLU A 166 -8.87 -3.41 2.03
N ILE A 167 -7.66 -3.97 2.13
CA ILE A 167 -6.42 -3.19 2.21
C ILE A 167 -6.20 -2.38 0.92
N ARG A 168 -6.49 -2.95 -0.26
CA ARG A 168 -6.37 -2.27 -1.54
C ARG A 168 -7.40 -1.13 -1.66
N GLU A 169 -8.66 -1.39 -1.34
CA GLU A 169 -9.73 -0.39 -1.36
C GLU A 169 -9.46 0.78 -0.39
N LYS A 170 -8.99 0.48 0.83
CA LYS A 170 -8.56 1.50 1.80
C LYS A 170 -7.35 2.29 1.31
N GLY A 171 -6.41 1.63 0.64
CA GLY A 171 -5.29 2.28 -0.03
C GLY A 171 -5.74 3.23 -1.14
N GLU A 172 -6.79 2.90 -1.90
CA GLU A 172 -7.32 3.73 -2.98
C GLU A 172 -8.18 4.89 -2.47
N THR A 173 -8.96 4.70 -1.41
CA THR A 173 -9.87 5.74 -0.87
C THR A 173 -9.15 6.88 -0.16
N SER A 174 -7.94 6.66 0.40
CA SER A 174 -7.10 7.73 0.95
C SER A 174 -6.64 8.76 -0.10
N VAL A 175 -6.95 8.54 -1.39
CA VAL A 175 -6.70 9.48 -2.51
C VAL A 175 -7.74 10.58 -2.59
N ARG A 176 -8.95 10.37 -2.04
CA ARG A 176 -10.11 11.26 -2.31
C ARG A 176 -10.13 12.56 -1.51
N PHE A 177 -9.24 12.76 -0.54
CA PHE A 177 -9.29 13.91 0.38
C PHE A 177 -8.27 15.03 0.12
N THR A 178 -7.43 14.96 -0.91
CA THR A 178 -6.38 16.00 -1.14
C THR A 178 -6.33 16.59 -2.54
N THR A 179 -7.47 16.81 -3.19
CA THR A 179 -7.50 17.61 -4.43
C THR A 179 -8.72 18.54 -4.48
N PRO A 180 -8.55 19.88 -4.46
CA PRO A 180 -9.61 20.79 -4.85
C PRO A 180 -9.68 20.92 -6.38
N THR A 181 -10.93 20.95 -6.86
CA THR A 181 -11.48 21.39 -8.16
C THR A 181 -12.00 20.33 -9.15
N SER A 182 -13.32 20.50 -9.33
CA SER A 182 -14.37 20.00 -10.23
C SER A 182 -14.09 20.16 -11.76
N PRO A 183 -15.02 19.88 -12.69
CA PRO A 183 -15.58 18.57 -13.08
C PRO A 183 -15.45 18.29 -14.59
N ASN A 184 -15.80 17.05 -14.96
CA ASN A 184 -16.45 16.64 -16.22
C ASN A 184 -15.56 16.22 -17.40
N ARG A 185 -15.55 14.91 -17.69
CA ARG A 185 -15.85 14.43 -19.05
C ARG A 185 -16.42 13.01 -19.00
N LYS A 186 -17.67 12.89 -19.47
CA LYS A 186 -18.36 11.63 -19.74
C LYS A 186 -17.66 10.85 -20.85
N SER A 187 -17.55 9.53 -20.71
CA SER A 187 -17.71 8.61 -21.83
C SER A 187 -18.16 7.24 -21.33
N ASN A 188 -19.13 6.72 -22.07
CA ASN A 188 -20.01 5.59 -21.85
C ASN A 188 -19.44 4.25 -22.37
N ILE A 189 -19.98 3.13 -21.84
CA ILE A 189 -20.29 1.85 -22.54
C ILE A 189 -19.04 1.03 -23.00
N ALA A 190 -18.93 -0.30 -22.89
CA ALA A 190 -19.91 -1.39 -22.84
C ALA A 190 -19.37 -2.61 -22.05
N SER A 191 -20.32 -3.37 -21.53
CA SER A 191 -20.25 -4.78 -21.16
C SER A 191 -19.71 -5.66 -22.28
N ASN A 192 -19.08 -6.79 -21.94
CA ASN A 192 -19.33 -8.06 -22.63
C ASN A 192 -18.94 -9.27 -21.77
N THR A 193 -19.87 -10.20 -21.74
CA THR A 193 -19.89 -11.53 -21.15
C THR A 193 -19.15 -12.55 -22.01
N SER A 194 -18.57 -13.59 -21.42
CA SER A 194 -18.52 -14.94 -22.00
C SER A 194 -18.22 -15.99 -20.92
N SER A 195 -19.13 -16.95 -20.81
CA SER A 195 -19.06 -18.14 -19.96
C SER A 195 -18.26 -19.25 -20.64
N ALA A 196 -17.65 -20.15 -19.85
CA ALA A 196 -17.45 -21.55 -20.25
C ALA A 196 -17.29 -22.44 -19.01
N ALA A 197 -18.19 -23.41 -18.89
CA ALA A 197 -18.15 -24.52 -17.94
C ALA A 197 -17.09 -25.57 -18.36
N THR A 198 -16.69 -26.48 -17.45
CA THR A 198 -16.79 -27.95 -17.58
C THR A 198 -16.25 -28.63 -16.28
N THR A 199 -16.61 -29.89 -16.12
CA THR A 199 -16.91 -30.74 -14.95
C THR A 199 -15.77 -31.50 -14.27
N ASN A 200 -16.02 -31.82 -12.99
CA ASN A 200 -15.78 -33.05 -12.18
C ASN A 200 -14.53 -33.93 -12.39
N SER A 201 -13.89 -34.32 -11.26
CA SER A 201 -13.91 -35.71 -10.76
C SER A 201 -13.10 -35.89 -9.45
N THR A 202 -13.50 -36.95 -8.74
CA THR A 202 -13.13 -37.46 -7.42
C THR A 202 -11.74 -38.10 -7.34
N SER A 203 -11.07 -38.05 -6.17
CA SER A 203 -10.69 -39.24 -5.36
C SER A 203 -9.46 -39.05 -4.43
N SER A 204 -9.56 -39.76 -3.29
CA SER A 204 -8.51 -40.30 -2.40
C SER A 204 -7.61 -39.35 -1.58
N ASN A 205 -7.92 -39.33 -0.28
CA ASN A 205 -7.10 -38.84 0.84
C ASN A 205 -5.81 -39.65 1.01
N THR A 206 -4.66 -38.98 0.92
CA THR A 206 -3.46 -39.22 1.74
C THR A 206 -2.73 -37.88 1.88
N ASP A 207 -2.76 -37.28 3.07
CA ASP A 207 -2.40 -35.88 3.31
C ASP A 207 -0.88 -35.66 3.44
N VAL A 208 -0.32 -34.86 2.53
CA VAL A 208 1.07 -34.37 2.55
C VAL A 208 1.02 -32.84 2.51
N ILE A 209 1.38 -32.20 3.64
CA ILE A 209 1.26 -30.76 3.92
C ILE A 209 2.47 -29.97 3.37
N PHE A 210 2.32 -29.31 2.22
CA PHE A 210 3.33 -28.39 1.70
C PHE A 210 3.25 -27.01 2.39
N ILE A 211 4.36 -26.57 2.97
CA ILE A 211 4.55 -25.19 3.48
C ILE A 211 5.59 -24.53 2.59
N LYS A 212 5.17 -23.75 1.58
CA LYS A 212 6.13 -23.01 0.77
C LYS A 212 6.75 -21.89 1.59
N ILE A 213 8.07 -21.82 1.53
CA ILE A 213 8.75 -20.57 1.80
C ILE A 213 8.88 -19.82 0.48
N LEU A 214 8.49 -18.55 0.54
CA LEU A 214 8.06 -17.74 -0.57
C LEU A 214 9.21 -17.36 -1.50
N GLU A 215 9.38 -18.09 -2.60
CA GLU A 215 9.73 -17.47 -3.88
C GLU A 215 8.46 -17.42 -4.73
N GLY A 216 7.94 -16.21 -4.97
CA GLY A 216 6.86 -15.92 -5.94
C GLY A 216 5.55 -16.71 -5.78
N ILE A 217 4.53 -16.11 -5.16
CA ILE A 217 3.17 -16.67 -5.17
C ILE A 217 2.37 -16.09 -6.35
N ILE A 218 1.82 -17.00 -7.18
CA ILE A 218 0.68 -16.75 -8.06
C ILE A 218 -0.57 -17.25 -7.33
N ILE A 219 -1.41 -16.34 -6.82
CA ILE A 219 -2.79 -16.66 -6.39
C ILE A 219 -3.71 -16.14 -7.49
N GLY A 220 -4.43 -17.04 -8.16
CA GLY A 220 -5.50 -16.67 -9.11
C GLY A 220 -5.08 -15.80 -10.30
N GLY A 221 -3.86 -16.00 -10.83
CA GLY A 221 -3.38 -15.27 -12.01
C GLY A 221 -2.85 -13.85 -11.74
N LEU A 222 -2.79 -13.40 -10.48
CA LEU A 222 -2.08 -12.16 -10.12
C LEU A 222 -0.67 -12.48 -9.62
N VAL A 223 0.33 -11.97 -10.34
CA VAL A 223 1.74 -12.05 -9.94
C VAL A 223 1.99 -11.00 -8.85
N ILE A 224 2.23 -11.45 -7.62
CA ILE A 224 2.68 -10.59 -6.53
C ILE A 224 4.20 -10.78 -6.41
N ASN A 225 4.98 -9.74 -6.74
CA ASN A 225 6.43 -9.75 -6.58
C ASN A 225 6.78 -9.64 -5.10
N VAL A 226 6.80 -10.77 -4.40
CA VAL A 226 7.27 -10.87 -3.01
C VAL A 226 8.78 -11.15 -3.05
N ALA A 227 9.58 -10.11 -2.78
CA ALA A 227 11.04 -10.26 -2.69
C ALA A 227 11.41 -10.90 -1.33
N ILE A 228 11.68 -12.20 -1.30
CA ILE A 228 12.21 -12.90 -0.12
C ILE A 228 13.35 -13.83 -0.56
N TRP A 229 14.53 -13.60 0.01
CA TRP A 229 15.69 -14.49 -0.11
C TRP A 229 15.43 -15.78 0.67
N GLY A 230 15.82 -16.90 0.05
CA GLY A 230 15.51 -18.28 0.40
C GLY A 230 15.33 -18.62 1.89
N SER A 231 14.33 -19.45 2.15
CA SER A 231 14.32 -20.38 3.28
C SER A 231 13.51 -21.62 2.88
N ILE A 232 13.63 -22.70 3.62
CA ILE A 232 13.23 -24.06 3.24
C ILE A 232 11.79 -24.42 3.65
N ILE A 233 11.06 -25.18 2.82
CA ILE A 233 9.69 -25.71 3.00
C ILE A 233 9.61 -26.72 4.16
N TYR A 234 8.66 -26.61 5.11
CA TYR A 234 8.49 -27.66 6.15
C TYR A 234 7.05 -27.89 6.58
N HIS A 235 6.61 -29.14 6.50
CA HIS A 235 5.36 -29.71 6.99
C HIS A 235 5.01 -29.31 8.44
N CYS A 236 3.80 -28.81 8.66
CA CYS A 236 3.16 -28.77 9.98
C CYS A 236 2.20 -29.94 10.05
N PHE A 237 2.48 -30.93 10.89
CA PHE A 237 1.53 -32.02 11.15
C PHE A 237 0.33 -31.49 11.94
N CYS A 238 -0.85 -31.70 11.37
CA CYS A 238 -2.09 -31.94 12.09
C CYS A 238 -2.24 -33.47 12.15
#